data_AF-A0A962ALG7-F1
#
_entry.id   AF-A0A962ALG7-F1
#
_cell.length_a   1.000
_cell.length_b   1.000
_cell.length_c   1.000
_cell.angle_alpha   90.00
_cell.angle_beta   90.00
_cell.angle_gamma   90.00
#
_symmetry.space_group_name_H-M   'P 1'
#
loop_
_entity.id
_entity.type
_entity.pdbx_description
1 polymer ?
#
loop_
_entity_poly.entity_id
_entity_poly.type
_entity_poly.pdbx_seq_one_letter_code
_entity_poly.pdbx_strand_id
1 'polypeptide(L)' 'MNLKCIALVLLIAAPGVALADATTPPAQDAKIEQDAVQAWGRDHADCEEWSDSCVACTKAGCSTPGIACTPKETICRTK' A
#
# COMPACT_ATOMS: atom_id res chain seq x y z
N MET A 1 -20.09 47.88 -41.86
CA MET A 1 -19.60 46.50 -41.94
C MET A 1 -18.76 46.25 -40.68
N ASN A 2 -19.41 45.80 -39.61
CA ASN A 2 -18.74 45.47 -38.35
C ASN A 2 -18.14 44.06 -38.41
N LEU A 3 -17.19 43.81 -37.51
CA LEU A 3 -16.99 42.53 -36.82
C LEU A 3 -15.95 41.56 -37.42
N LYS A 4 -14.83 41.41 -36.70
CA LYS A 4 -14.37 40.13 -36.11
C LYS A 4 -13.13 40.39 -35.23
N CYS A 5 -13.37 40.65 -33.95
CA CYS A 5 -13.17 39.65 -32.89
C CYS A 5 -11.69 39.38 -32.60
N ILE A 6 -11.00 40.41 -32.10
CA ILE A 6 -9.86 40.20 -31.21
C ILE A 6 -10.44 39.67 -29.90
N ALA A 7 -10.48 38.35 -29.76
CA ALA A 7 -10.75 37.68 -28.50
C ALA A 7 -9.67 36.62 -28.30
N LEU A 8 -8.50 37.11 -27.92
CA LEU A 8 -7.46 36.35 -27.25
C LEU A 8 -8.03 35.92 -25.89
N VAL A 9 -8.66 34.75 -25.83
CA VAL A 9 -8.92 34.07 -24.55
C VAL A 9 -8.37 32.66 -24.67
N LEU A 10 -7.15 32.52 -24.15
CA LEU A 10 -6.50 31.26 -23.82
C LEU A 10 -7.41 30.45 -22.88
N LEU A 11 -8.22 29.55 -23.43
CA LEU A 11 -8.84 28.45 -22.68
C LEU A 11 -7.90 27.25 -22.73
N ILE A 12 -6.95 27.23 -21.79
CA ILE A 12 -6.16 26.04 -21.49
C ILE A 12 -7.07 25.16 -20.62
N ALA A 13 -7.73 24.18 -21.24
CA ALA A 13 -8.55 23.20 -20.54
C ALA A 13 -7.64 22.34 -19.64
N ALA A 14 -7.82 22.48 -18.32
CA ALA A 14 -7.06 21.74 -17.32
C ALA A 14 -7.36 20.23 -17.41
N PRO A 15 -6.34 19.36 -17.26
CA PRO A 15 -6.52 17.91 -17.27
C PRO A 15 -7.34 17.45 -16.06
N GLY A 16 -8.18 16.45 -16.28
CA GLY A 16 -9.15 15.93 -15.32
C GLY A 16 -8.52 15.49 -14.00
N VAL A 17 -9.14 15.91 -12.90
CA VAL A 17 -8.88 15.35 -11.57
C VAL A 17 -9.64 14.05 -11.45
N ALA A 18 -8.96 12.92 -11.62
CA ALA A 18 -9.47 11.62 -11.22
C ALA A 18 -9.32 11.53 -9.69
N LEU A 19 -10.46 11.55 -8.97
CA LEU A 19 -10.50 11.21 -7.55
C LEU A 19 -10.25 9.70 -7.45
N ALA A 20 -9.08 9.32 -6.92
CA ALA A 20 -8.82 7.95 -6.54
C ALA A 20 -9.65 7.62 -5.28
N ASP A 21 -10.57 6.67 -5.41
CA ASP A 21 -11.32 6.09 -4.29
C ASP A 21 -10.33 5.36 -3.37
N ALA A 22 -9.84 6.04 -2.33
CA ALA A 22 -8.98 5.46 -1.32
C ALA A 22 -9.82 4.61 -0.35
N THR A 23 -10.15 3.38 -0.75
CA THR A 23 -10.66 2.38 0.19
C THR A 23 -9.52 2.00 1.13
N THR A 24 -9.47 2.63 2.30
CA THR A 24 -8.54 2.24 3.37
C THR A 24 -9.05 0.93 3.98
N PRO A 25 -8.25 -0.15 4.03
CA PRO A 25 -8.65 -1.38 4.70
C PRO A 25 -9.01 -1.08 6.16
N PRO A 26 -10.09 -1.65 6.70
CA PRO A 26 -10.45 -1.43 8.09
C PRO A 26 -9.32 -1.94 9.01
N ALA A 27 -9.09 -1.24 10.12
CA ALA A 27 -7.98 -1.52 11.03
C ALA A 27 -7.99 -2.96 11.60
N GLN A 28 -9.16 -3.59 11.63
CA GLN A 28 -9.32 -4.98 12.08
C GLN A 28 -8.65 -5.98 11.12
N ASP A 29 -8.77 -5.77 9.81
CA ASP A 29 -8.17 -6.64 8.80
C ASP A 29 -6.64 -6.55 8.90
N ALA A 30 -6.10 -5.33 9.05
CA ALA A 30 -4.67 -5.12 9.22
C ALA A 30 -4.10 -5.85 10.46
N LYS A 31 -4.87 -5.96 11.54
CA LYS A 31 -4.46 -6.71 12.73
C LYS A 31 -4.47 -8.22 12.50
N ILE A 32 -5.49 -8.75 11.81
CA ILE A 32 -5.59 -10.17 11.48
C ILE A 32 -4.38 -10.59 10.63
N GLU A 33 -4.04 -9.79 9.61
CA GLU A 33 -2.88 -10.06 8.75
C GLU A 33 -1.55 -10.00 9.52
N GLN A 34 -1.38 -9.02 10.42
CA GLN A 34 -0.21 -8.96 11.31
C GLN A 34 -0.07 -10.18 12.22
N ASP A 35 -1.18 -10.63 12.81
CA ASP A 35 -1.18 -11.80 13.69
C ASP A 35 -0.86 -13.08 12.89
N ALA A 36 -1.28 -13.15 11.61
CA ALA A 36 -0.98 -14.25 10.70
C ALA A 36 0.52 -14.32 10.33
N VAL A 37 1.15 -13.21 9.92
CA VAL A 37 2.59 -13.19 9.60
C VAL A 37 3.45 -13.49 10.84
N GLN A 38 3.01 -13.08 12.04
CA GLN A 38 3.67 -13.47 13.28
C GLN A 38 3.53 -14.96 13.59
N ALA A 39 2.38 -15.55 13.29
CA ALA A 39 2.14 -16.98 13.48
C ALA A 39 3.02 -17.85 12.58
N TRP A 40 3.18 -17.43 11.33
CA TRP A 40 3.99 -18.15 10.34
C TRP A 40 5.40 -18.47 10.84
N GLY A 41 6.07 -17.53 11.52
CA GLY A 41 7.42 -17.73 12.04
C GLY A 41 7.53 -18.71 13.21
N ARG A 42 6.41 -19.11 13.84
CA ARG A 42 6.39 -20.18 14.84
C ARG A 42 6.42 -21.55 14.17
N ASP A 43 5.75 -21.68 13.03
CA ASP A 43 5.69 -22.93 12.25
C ASP A 43 6.95 -23.12 11.39
N HIS A 44 7.72 -22.05 11.17
CA HIS A 44 8.97 -22.02 10.39
C HIS A 44 10.12 -21.60 11.30
N ALA A 45 10.43 -22.46 12.28
CA ALA A 45 11.41 -22.16 13.33
C ALA A 45 12.84 -21.95 12.80
N ASP A 46 13.16 -22.58 11.66
CA ASP A 46 14.43 -22.51 10.94
C ASP A 46 14.63 -21.23 10.12
N CYS A 47 13.60 -20.40 9.97
CA CYS A 47 13.71 -19.14 9.23
C CYS A 47 14.13 -17.98 10.16
N GLU A 48 15.24 -17.32 9.86
CA GLU A 48 15.77 -16.18 10.62
C GLU A 48 14.97 -14.89 10.38
N GLU A 49 14.56 -14.67 9.12
CA GLU A 49 13.77 -13.51 8.69
C GLU A 49 12.68 -13.92 7.70
N TRP A 50 11.45 -13.45 7.92
CA TRP A 50 10.30 -13.69 7.04
C TRP A 50 9.44 -12.44 6.84
N SER A 51 8.61 -12.46 5.80
CA SER A 51 7.80 -11.30 5.44
C SER A 51 6.65 -11.63 4.50
N ASP A 52 5.53 -10.94 4.68
CA ASP A 52 4.36 -10.91 3.80
C ASP A 52 4.39 -9.73 2.81
N SER A 53 5.56 -9.13 2.57
CA SER A 53 5.79 -7.88 1.83
C SER A 53 5.35 -6.57 2.51
N CYS A 54 4.59 -6.63 3.60
CA CYS A 54 4.17 -5.46 4.37
C CYS A 54 4.86 -5.33 5.71
N VAL A 55 5.17 -6.47 6.29
CA VAL A 55 5.81 -6.61 7.58
C VAL A 55 7.05 -7.46 7.38
N ALA A 56 8.16 -7.03 7.97
CA ALA A 56 9.35 -7.84 8.12
C ALA A 56 9.41 -8.33 9.57
N CYS A 57 9.63 -9.63 9.75
CA CYS A 57 9.64 -10.28 11.03
C CYS A 57 10.93 -11.07 11.23
N THR A 58 11.40 -11.08 12.46
CA THR A 58 12.49 -11.93 12.96
C THR A 58 12.05 -12.53 14.29
N LYS A 59 12.88 -13.39 14.90
CA LYS A 59 12.64 -13.89 16.26
C LYS A 59 12.56 -12.79 17.33
N ALA A 60 13.13 -11.61 17.07
CA ALA A 60 13.08 -10.48 17.98
C ALA A 60 11.75 -9.69 17.91
N GLY A 61 10.99 -9.83 16.83
CA GLY A 61 9.75 -9.10 16.60
C GLY A 61 9.54 -8.72 15.13
N CYS A 62 8.48 -7.93 14.90
CA CYS A 62 8.05 -7.52 13.57
C CYS A 62 8.00 -6.00 13.43
N SER A 63 8.16 -5.52 12.20
CA SER A 63 7.93 -4.12 11.85
C SER A 63 6.44 -3.77 11.89
N THR A 64 6.13 -2.49 11.76
CA THR A 64 4.75 -2.01 11.53
C THR A 64 4.47 -1.89 10.04
N PRO A 65 3.33 -2.36 9.52
CA PRO A 65 2.99 -2.19 8.12
C PRO A 65 2.72 -0.73 7.77
N GLY A 66 3.02 -0.36 6.52
CA GLY A 66 2.68 0.96 5.98
C GLY A 66 1.19 1.09 5.65
N ILE A 67 0.68 2.32 5.64
CA ILE A 67 -0.77 2.63 5.49
C ILE A 67 -1.40 2.15 4.17
N ALA A 68 -0.59 1.99 3.13
CA ALA A 68 -1.03 1.55 1.80
C ALA A 68 -0.52 0.15 1.44
N CYS A 69 0.02 -0.60 2.40
CA CYS A 69 0.57 -1.90 2.09
C CYS A 69 -0.52 -2.96 1.96
N THR A 70 -0.41 -3.81 0.94
CA THR A 70 -1.28 -4.96 0.73
C THR A 70 -0.48 -6.24 0.96
N PRO A 71 -0.79 -7.03 2.00
CA PRO A 71 -0.08 -8.26 2.32
C PRO A 71 -0.09 -9.26 1.16
N LYS A 72 0.95 -10.07 1.10
CA LYS A 72 1.13 -11.19 0.18
C LYS A 72 1.40 -12.46 0.98
N GLU A 73 1.58 -13.56 0.27
CA GLU A 73 2.07 -14.80 0.89
C GLU A 73 3.35 -14.54 1.69
N THR A 74 3.38 -15.06 2.92
CA THR A 74 4.55 -14.94 3.79
C THR A 74 5.66 -15.85 3.28
N ILE A 75 6.84 -15.27 3.06
CA ILE A 75 8.01 -16.00 2.57
C ILE A 75 9.17 -15.90 3.57
N CYS A 76 9.98 -16.95 3.63
CA CYS A 76 11.29 -16.89 4.26
C CYS A 76 12.26 -16.09 3.38
N ARG A 77 12.90 -15.07 3.95
CA ARG A 77 13.93 -14.26 3.26
C ARG A 77 15.34 -14.73 3.60
N THR A 78 15.55 -15.23 4.82
CA THR A 78 16.85 -15.70 5.32
C THR A 78 16.67 -16.97 6.14
N LYS A 79 17.51 -17.97 5.88
CA LYS A 79 17.55 -19.26 6.58
C LYS A 79 18.69 -19.27 7.59
#